data_AF-A0A1C0VCG9-F1
#
_entry.id   AF-A0A1C0VCG9-F1
#
_cell.length_a   1.000
_cell.length_b   1.000
_cell.length_c   1.000
_cell.angle_alpha   90.00
_cell.angle_beta   90.00
_cell.angle_gamma   90.00
#
_symmetry.space_group_name_H-M   'P 1'
#
loop_
_entity.id
_entity.type
_entity.pdbx_description
1 polymer ?
#
loop_
_entity_poly.entity_id
_entity_poly.type
_entity_poly.pdbx_seq_one_letter_code
_entity_poly.pdbx_strand_id
1 'polypeptide(L)'
;MDRQLRLLAEKVCSYPAKSLERQKALNLLLVKLQHLPGLLKSSHPDYLEALNRTWEWFSQNICQTFKPSGASFQESLCKWINGYLYWRIRDLKSPQTDYSLDNSFKNSESLETYLDRLPDAQAPKLSGLDNYLDRLRSEQLQEIVLQLEKYIEEDPERKLRNCYPRKHPNCNCQFLTQRLFLQNPADKMADIIRELQLKDPNVKDQTVRSHWNKKCKPLLQEIAVNLGYSPEIEL
;
A
#
# COMPACT_ATOMS: atom_id res chain seq x y z
N MET A 1 -32.24 -10.57 3.86
CA MET A 1 -31.55 -9.29 3.58
C MET A 1 -32.54 -8.13 3.59
N ASP A 2 -33.61 -8.21 2.80
CA ASP A 2 -34.67 -7.20 2.69
C ASP A 2 -35.27 -6.71 4.03
N ARG A 3 -35.71 -7.63 4.89
CA ARG A 3 -36.27 -7.30 6.22
C ARG A 3 -35.29 -6.54 7.12
N GLN A 4 -33.99 -6.83 7.02
CA GLN A 4 -32.97 -6.14 7.81
C GLN A 4 -32.73 -4.71 7.30
N LEU A 5 -32.75 -4.50 5.97
CA LEU A 5 -32.65 -3.17 5.38
C LEU A 5 -33.84 -2.30 5.77
N ARG A 6 -35.04 -2.88 5.77
CA ARG A 6 -36.27 -2.20 6.20
C ARG A 6 -36.19 -1.75 7.66
N LEU A 7 -35.80 -2.65 8.58
CA LEU A 7 -35.64 -2.33 10.00
C LEU A 7 -34.57 -1.26 10.25
N LEU A 8 -33.49 -1.24 9.46
CA LEU A 8 -32.46 -0.21 9.58
C LEU A 8 -32.96 1.14 9.06
N ALA A 9 -33.68 1.17 7.95
CA ALA A 9 -34.30 2.39 7.44
C ALA A 9 -35.33 2.96 8.42
N GLU A 10 -36.19 2.12 9.01
CA GLU A 10 -37.15 2.51 10.05
C GLU A 10 -36.43 3.09 11.27
N LYS A 11 -35.35 2.45 11.73
CA LYS A 11 -34.52 2.99 12.83
C LYS A 11 -33.95 4.37 12.49
N VAL A 12 -33.40 4.56 11.30
CA VAL A 12 -32.88 5.86 10.84
C VAL A 12 -33.96 6.94 10.90
N CYS A 13 -35.21 6.60 10.57
CA CYS A 13 -36.33 7.54 10.54
C CYS A 13 -37.02 7.74 11.89
N SER A 14 -36.80 6.85 12.85
CA SER A 14 -37.30 6.99 14.23
C SER A 14 -36.48 7.98 15.08
N TYR A 15 -35.22 8.25 14.71
CA TYR A 15 -34.35 9.16 15.45
C TYR A 15 -34.41 10.60 14.91
N PRO A 16 -34.30 11.62 15.78
CA PRO A 16 -34.34 13.02 15.37
C PRO A 16 -33.16 13.38 14.46
N ALA A 17 -33.38 14.36 13.57
CA ALA A 17 -32.33 14.88 12.71
C ALA A 17 -31.15 15.38 13.57
N LYS A 18 -29.92 15.03 13.15
CA LYS A 18 -28.64 15.34 13.84
C LYS A 18 -28.33 14.56 15.13
N SER A 19 -29.13 13.55 15.52
CA SER A 19 -28.77 12.68 16.65
C SER A 19 -27.60 11.73 16.31
N LEU A 20 -26.81 11.35 17.32
CA LEU A 20 -25.70 10.41 17.15
C LEU A 20 -26.22 9.01 16.78
N GLU A 21 -27.38 8.63 17.32
CA GLU A 21 -28.07 7.37 17.06
C GLU A 21 -28.52 7.30 15.60
N ARG A 22 -29.02 8.41 15.05
CA ARG A 22 -29.37 8.54 13.64
C ARG A 22 -28.14 8.34 12.75
N GLN A 23 -27.02 8.99 13.09
CA GLN A 23 -25.77 8.86 12.32
C GLN A 23 -25.24 7.42 12.34
N LYS A 24 -25.23 6.77 13.51
CA LYS A 24 -24.83 5.36 13.63
C LYS A 24 -25.72 4.43 12.80
N ALA A 25 -27.04 4.60 12.90
CA ALA A 25 -27.99 3.81 12.13
C ALA A 25 -27.84 4.03 10.61
N LEU A 26 -27.59 5.28 10.20
CA LEU A 26 -27.37 5.65 8.81
C LEU A 26 -26.08 5.05 8.25
N ASN A 27 -24.97 5.14 8.99
CA ASN A 27 -23.69 4.55 8.59
C ASN A 27 -23.81 3.03 8.41
N LEU A 28 -24.51 2.36 9.33
CA LEU A 28 -24.79 0.92 9.20
C LEU A 28 -25.63 0.60 7.97
N LEU A 29 -26.60 1.45 7.62
CA LEU A 29 -27.41 1.29 6.42
C LEU A 29 -26.58 1.53 5.16
N LEU A 30 -25.74 2.56 5.12
CA LEU A 30 -24.86 2.90 3.99
C LEU A 30 -23.86 1.79 3.69
N VAL A 31 -23.19 1.26 4.73
CA VAL A 31 -22.28 0.11 4.57
C VAL A 31 -23.00 -1.06 3.92
N LYS A 32 -24.20 -1.40 4.40
CA LYS A 32 -24.98 -2.49 3.79
C LYS A 32 -25.38 -2.19 2.36
N LEU A 33 -25.76 -0.95 2.05
CA LEU A 33 -26.16 -0.51 0.71
C LEU A 33 -25.02 -0.64 -0.30
N GLN A 34 -23.80 -0.24 0.07
CA GLN A 34 -22.63 -0.30 -0.80
C GLN A 34 -22.27 -1.73 -1.23
N HIS A 35 -22.63 -2.73 -0.42
CA HIS A 35 -22.41 -4.15 -0.74
C HIS A 35 -23.58 -4.81 -1.49
N LEU A 36 -24.67 -4.09 -1.79
CA LEU A 36 -25.81 -4.68 -2.51
C LEU A 36 -25.51 -4.86 -4.00
N PRO A 37 -25.86 -6.03 -4.58
CA PRO A 37 -25.83 -6.19 -6.02
C PRO A 37 -26.90 -5.30 -6.66
N GLY A 38 -26.50 -4.53 -7.68
CA GLY A 38 -27.43 -3.71 -8.47
C GLY A 38 -27.32 -2.20 -8.28
N LEU A 39 -26.37 -1.69 -7.48
CA LEU A 39 -26.00 -0.27 -7.56
C LEU A 39 -25.38 0.03 -8.94
N LEU A 40 -25.81 1.14 -9.55
CA LEU A 40 -25.33 1.59 -10.85
C LEU A 40 -23.82 1.84 -10.79
N LYS A 41 -23.05 1.13 -11.60
CA LYS A 41 -21.62 1.38 -11.81
C LYS A 41 -21.43 2.11 -13.13
N SER A 42 -20.55 3.10 -13.15
CA SER A 42 -20.24 3.86 -14.35
C SER A 42 -18.74 4.08 -14.47
N SER A 43 -18.20 4.06 -15.69
CA SER A 43 -16.82 4.41 -16.00
C SER A 43 -16.60 5.93 -16.10
N HIS A 44 -17.57 6.74 -15.68
CA HIS A 44 -17.45 8.19 -15.71
C HIS A 44 -16.32 8.68 -14.80
N PRO A 45 -15.46 9.63 -15.23
CA PRO A 45 -14.38 10.17 -14.38
C PRO A 45 -14.89 10.66 -13.03
N ASP A 46 -15.99 11.42 -13.05
CA ASP A 46 -16.62 11.96 -11.83
C ASP A 46 -17.66 11.01 -11.19
N TYR A 47 -17.61 9.70 -11.48
CA TYR A 47 -18.56 8.75 -10.90
C TYR A 47 -18.52 8.74 -9.37
N LEU A 48 -17.33 8.80 -8.76
CA LEU A 48 -17.18 8.80 -7.30
C LEU A 48 -17.75 10.06 -6.66
N GLU A 49 -17.59 11.21 -7.32
CA GLU A 49 -18.18 12.48 -6.90
C GLU A 49 -19.72 12.42 -7.00
N ALA A 50 -20.25 11.90 -8.11
CA ALA A 50 -21.68 11.68 -8.29
C ALA A 50 -22.25 10.75 -7.20
N LEU A 51 -21.50 9.71 -6.84
CA LEU A 51 -21.85 8.74 -5.82
C LEU A 51 -21.85 9.38 -4.43
N ASN A 52 -20.85 10.20 -4.09
CA ASN A 52 -20.78 10.90 -2.81
C ASN A 52 -21.97 11.85 -2.63
N ARG A 53 -22.27 12.68 -3.64
CA ARG A 53 -23.46 13.56 -3.64
C ARG A 53 -24.77 12.78 -3.53
N THR A 54 -24.81 11.57 -4.09
CA THR A 54 -25.96 10.68 -3.97
C THR A 54 -26.15 10.20 -2.52
N TRP A 55 -25.08 9.90 -1.80
CA TRP A 55 -25.17 9.52 -0.38
C TRP A 55 -25.58 10.68 0.52
N GLU A 56 -25.07 11.87 0.26
CA GLU A 56 -25.49 13.09 0.97
C GLU A 56 -26.98 13.34 0.78
N TRP A 57 -27.46 13.31 -0.46
CA TRP A 57 -28.87 13.44 -0.77
C TRP A 57 -29.71 12.33 -0.11
N PHE A 58 -29.26 11.08 -0.23
CA PHE A 58 -29.94 9.93 0.37
C PHE A 58 -30.11 10.11 1.89
N SER A 59 -29.05 10.54 2.58
CA SER A 59 -29.07 10.74 4.03
C SER A 59 -30.11 11.76 4.51
N GLN A 60 -30.46 12.72 3.65
CA GLN A 60 -31.43 13.77 3.94
C GLN A 60 -32.85 13.34 3.55
N ASN A 61 -32.98 12.55 2.48
CA ASN A 61 -34.27 12.30 1.82
C ASN A 61 -34.91 10.95 2.17
N ILE A 62 -34.16 9.99 2.73
CA ILE A 62 -34.68 8.63 2.97
C ILE A 62 -35.95 8.60 3.84
N CYS A 63 -36.08 9.50 4.83
CA CYS A 63 -37.23 9.47 5.74
C CYS A 63 -38.45 10.27 5.26
N GLN A 64 -38.24 11.20 4.33
CA GLN A 64 -39.28 12.13 3.88
C GLN A 64 -39.83 11.74 2.50
N THR A 65 -38.95 11.25 1.62
CA THR A 65 -39.22 11.16 0.18
C THR A 65 -39.28 9.72 -0.32
N PHE A 66 -38.60 8.79 0.36
CA PHE A 66 -38.57 7.40 -0.07
C PHE A 66 -39.90 6.68 0.25
N LYS A 67 -40.54 6.16 -0.80
CA LYS A 67 -41.72 5.29 -0.68
C LYS A 67 -41.46 3.99 -1.44
N PRO A 68 -41.41 2.83 -0.77
CA PRO A 68 -41.18 1.56 -1.45
C PRO A 68 -42.39 1.22 -2.33
N SER A 69 -42.16 0.94 -3.61
CA SER A 69 -43.22 0.68 -4.60
C SER A 69 -43.00 -0.59 -5.44
N GLY A 70 -41.93 -1.34 -5.18
CA GLY A 70 -41.55 -2.56 -5.91
C GLY A 70 -41.78 -3.87 -5.13
N ALA A 71 -41.37 -4.99 -5.73
CA ALA A 71 -41.54 -6.34 -5.19
C ALA A 71 -40.74 -6.59 -3.90
N SER A 72 -39.61 -5.90 -3.72
CA SER A 72 -38.82 -5.91 -2.48
C SER A 72 -38.40 -4.49 -2.07
N PHE A 73 -38.14 -4.31 -0.77
CA PHE A 73 -37.64 -3.04 -0.23
C PHE A 73 -36.27 -2.71 -0.83
N GLN A 74 -35.41 -3.71 -0.97
CA GLN A 74 -34.10 -3.65 -1.58
C GLN A 74 -34.17 -3.16 -3.04
N GLU A 75 -35.02 -3.77 -3.87
CA GLU A 75 -35.16 -3.35 -5.27
C GLU A 75 -35.67 -1.91 -5.39
N SER A 76 -36.65 -1.56 -4.55
CA SER A 76 -37.20 -0.20 -4.53
C SER A 76 -36.13 0.83 -4.15
N LEU A 77 -35.31 0.48 -3.16
CA LEU A 77 -34.23 1.33 -2.65
C LEU A 77 -33.11 1.47 -3.70
N CYS A 78 -32.68 0.37 -4.31
CA CYS A 78 -31.68 0.39 -5.39
C CYS A 78 -32.18 1.20 -6.60
N LYS A 79 -33.44 1.02 -7.04
CA LYS A 79 -34.02 1.80 -8.13
C LYS A 79 -34.04 3.30 -7.82
N TRP A 80 -34.40 3.66 -6.59
CA TRP A 80 -34.46 5.06 -6.17
C TRP A 80 -33.07 5.71 -6.12
N ILE A 81 -32.09 5.03 -5.53
CA ILE A 81 -30.69 5.48 -5.49
C ILE A 81 -30.11 5.58 -6.91
N ASN A 82 -30.29 4.55 -7.72
CA ASN A 82 -29.78 4.53 -9.10
C ASN A 82 -30.42 5.60 -9.98
N GLY A 83 -31.71 5.90 -9.78
CA GLY A 83 -32.38 6.97 -10.50
C GLY A 83 -31.72 8.32 -10.23
N TYR A 84 -31.50 8.65 -8.95
CA TYR A 84 -30.82 9.89 -8.59
C TYR A 84 -29.36 9.92 -9.08
N LEU A 85 -28.62 8.81 -8.88
CA LEU A 85 -27.22 8.68 -9.31
C LEU A 85 -27.07 8.83 -10.83
N TYR A 86 -27.98 8.27 -11.62
CA TYR A 86 -28.01 8.42 -13.07
C TYR A 86 -28.11 9.89 -13.48
N TRP A 87 -29.04 10.64 -12.87
CA TRP A 87 -29.17 12.08 -13.13
C TRP A 87 -27.96 12.86 -12.64
N ARG A 88 -27.34 12.50 -11.52
CA ARG A 88 -26.11 13.16 -11.05
C ARG A 88 -24.93 12.97 -11.99
N ILE A 89 -24.72 11.75 -12.50
CA ILE A 89 -23.68 11.48 -13.50
C ILE A 89 -23.96 12.28 -14.78
N ARG A 90 -25.24 12.41 -15.17
CA ARG A 90 -25.64 13.17 -16.36
C ARG A 90 -25.55 14.69 -16.16
N ASP A 91 -25.84 15.22 -14.98
CA ASP A 91 -25.72 16.64 -14.65
C ASP A 91 -24.25 17.07 -14.60
N LEU A 92 -23.35 16.18 -14.16
CA LEU A 92 -21.90 16.39 -14.24
C LEU A 92 -21.39 16.39 -15.68
N LYS A 93 -22.18 15.91 -16.65
CA LYS A 93 -21.88 16.08 -18.08
C LYS A 93 -22.40 17.43 -18.59
N SER A 94 -21.64 18.50 -18.38
CA SER A 94 -21.52 19.63 -19.34
C SER A 94 -20.51 20.68 -18.84
N PRO A 95 -19.74 21.39 -19.68
CA PRO A 95 -19.41 21.21 -21.10
C PRO A 95 -17.99 20.62 -21.27
N GLN A 96 -17.73 19.91 -22.37
CA GLN A 96 -16.42 19.38 -22.80
C GLN A 96 -15.19 19.84 -22.00
N THR A 97 -14.93 19.20 -20.87
CA THR A 97 -13.59 19.10 -20.34
C THR A 97 -13.09 17.74 -20.75
N ASP A 98 -12.75 17.64 -22.03
CA ASP A 98 -11.83 16.63 -22.50
C ASP A 98 -10.47 16.91 -21.84
N TYR A 99 -10.30 16.50 -20.59
CA TYR A 99 -8.99 16.41 -19.96
C TYR A 99 -8.19 15.22 -20.52
N SER A 100 -8.45 14.83 -21.76
CA SER A 100 -7.56 13.94 -22.49
C SER A 100 -6.37 14.77 -22.94
N LEU A 101 -5.21 14.48 -22.38
CA LEU A 101 -3.96 15.13 -22.79
C LEU A 101 -3.62 14.81 -24.28
N ASP A 102 -4.29 13.80 -24.84
CA ASP A 102 -4.20 13.37 -26.24
C ASP A 102 -5.10 14.19 -27.20
N ASN A 103 -5.87 15.16 -26.70
CA ASN A 103 -6.65 16.03 -27.57
C ASN A 103 -5.79 17.15 -28.14
N SER A 104 -5.85 17.33 -29.47
CA SER A 104 -5.17 18.42 -30.16
C SER A 104 -5.84 19.76 -29.85
N PHE A 105 -5.04 20.83 -29.78
CA PHE A 105 -5.56 22.19 -29.63
C PHE A 105 -6.44 22.55 -30.83
N LYS A 106 -7.74 22.80 -30.59
CA LYS A 106 -8.69 23.19 -31.67
C LYS A 106 -8.34 24.49 -32.41
N ASN A 107 -7.29 25.21 -32.00
CA ASN A 107 -6.95 26.56 -32.48
C ASN A 107 -5.48 26.76 -32.94
N SER A 108 -4.70 25.70 -33.20
CA SER A 108 -3.36 25.86 -33.82
C SER A 108 -3.26 25.08 -35.14
N GLU A 109 -2.65 25.68 -36.17
CA GLU A 109 -2.27 24.98 -37.42
C GLU A 109 -1.26 23.85 -37.20
N SER A 110 -0.65 23.78 -36.01
CA SER A 110 0.16 22.65 -35.58
C SER A 110 -0.68 21.59 -34.86
N LEU A 111 -0.50 20.32 -35.25
CA LEU A 111 -1.05 19.12 -34.64
C LEU A 111 -0.37 18.82 -33.29
N GLU A 112 -0.19 19.82 -32.45
CA GLU A 112 0.37 19.64 -31.11
C GLU A 112 -0.75 19.29 -30.13
N THR A 113 -0.42 18.38 -29.21
CA THR A 113 -1.29 17.87 -28.16
C THR A 113 -0.96 18.57 -26.84
N TYR A 114 -1.89 18.57 -25.87
CA TYR A 114 -1.59 19.14 -24.54
C TYR A 114 -0.40 18.44 -23.85
N LEU A 115 -0.14 17.15 -24.16
CA LEU A 115 1.07 16.44 -23.73
C LEU A 115 2.37 17.10 -24.19
N ASP A 116 2.42 17.62 -25.41
CA ASP A 116 3.66 18.09 -26.04
C ASP A 116 4.16 19.42 -25.46
N ARG A 117 3.29 20.12 -24.70
CA ARG A 117 3.61 21.38 -24.02
C ARG A 117 3.93 21.22 -22.54
N LEU A 118 3.77 20.02 -21.98
CA LEU A 118 4.22 19.78 -20.62
C LEU A 118 5.75 19.80 -20.61
N PRO A 119 6.39 20.55 -19.69
CA PRO A 119 7.83 20.49 -19.54
C PRO A 119 8.21 19.03 -19.28
N ASP A 120 9.17 18.52 -20.05
CA ASP A 120 9.64 17.15 -20.00
C ASP A 120 10.37 16.90 -18.66
N ALA A 121 9.59 16.79 -17.58
CA ALA A 121 10.04 16.49 -16.23
C ALA A 121 8.83 16.12 -15.35
N GLN A 122 8.61 14.82 -15.19
CA GLN A 122 8.15 14.25 -13.92
C GLN A 122 6.74 14.62 -13.43
N ALA A 123 5.78 14.93 -14.31
CA ALA A 123 4.37 14.83 -13.91
C ALA A 123 4.02 13.35 -13.69
N PRO A 124 3.54 12.92 -12.50
CA PRO A 124 3.28 11.53 -12.25
C PRO A 124 2.06 11.10 -13.07
N LYS A 125 2.32 10.35 -14.15
CA LYS A 125 1.38 9.35 -14.65
C LYS A 125 1.11 8.37 -13.49
N LEU A 126 0.10 7.50 -13.55
CA LEU A 126 -0.11 6.50 -12.48
C LEU A 126 1.21 5.73 -12.16
N SER A 127 2.04 5.51 -13.19
CA SER A 127 3.42 4.98 -13.10
C SER A 127 4.46 5.89 -12.42
N GLY A 128 4.24 7.20 -12.35
CA GLY A 128 5.11 8.16 -11.67
C GLY A 128 4.91 8.19 -10.15
N LEU A 129 3.73 7.83 -9.65
CA LEU A 129 3.53 7.60 -8.22
C LEU A 129 4.27 6.33 -7.77
N ASP A 130 4.18 5.25 -8.55
CA ASP A 130 4.94 4.02 -8.30
C ASP A 130 6.45 4.30 -8.30
N ASN A 131 6.95 5.04 -9.31
CA ASN A 131 8.35 5.45 -9.36
C ASN A 131 8.76 6.33 -8.15
N TYR A 132 7.87 7.18 -7.64
CA TYR A 132 8.15 7.99 -6.46
C TYR A 132 8.20 7.14 -5.18
N LEU A 133 7.26 6.19 -5.04
CA LEU A 133 7.27 5.22 -3.95
C LEU A 133 8.53 4.35 -3.97
N ASP A 134 8.96 3.90 -5.15
CA ASP A 134 10.17 3.10 -5.32
C ASP A 134 11.44 3.90 -4.98
N ARG A 135 11.47 5.20 -5.32
CA ARG A 135 12.57 6.09 -4.89
C ARG A 135 12.61 6.24 -3.37
N LEU A 136 11.48 6.53 -2.74
CA LEU A 136 11.41 6.65 -1.28
C LEU A 136 11.82 5.35 -0.57
N ARG A 137 11.37 4.20 -1.08
CA ARG A 137 11.78 2.88 -0.60
C ARG A 137 13.29 2.65 -0.77
N SER A 138 13.84 3.04 -1.92
CA SER A 138 15.27 2.92 -2.21
C SER A 138 16.12 3.80 -1.30
N GLU A 139 15.72 5.04 -1.06
CA GLU A 139 16.40 5.98 -0.15
C GLU A 139 16.38 5.44 1.29
N GLN A 140 15.23 4.96 1.76
CA GLN A 140 15.12 4.33 3.09
C GLN A 140 16.00 3.08 3.19
N LEU A 141 16.02 2.24 2.16
CA LEU A 141 16.85 1.05 2.14
C LEU A 141 18.35 1.40 2.16
N GLN A 142 18.77 2.43 1.43
CA GLN A 142 20.16 2.91 1.45
C GLN A 142 20.60 3.39 2.83
N GLU A 143 19.74 4.15 3.52
CA GLU A 143 20.02 4.60 4.90
C GLU A 143 20.14 3.42 5.86
N ILE A 144 19.24 2.45 5.78
CA ILE A 144 19.28 1.23 6.61
C ILE A 144 20.55 0.43 6.33
N VAL A 145 20.94 0.28 5.06
CA VAL A 145 22.16 -0.42 4.67
C VAL A 145 23.38 0.27 5.28
N LEU A 146 23.50 1.59 5.16
CA LEU A 146 24.62 2.34 5.73
C LEU A 146 24.70 2.18 7.26
N GLN A 147 23.56 2.22 7.94
CA GLN A 147 23.50 1.99 9.39
C GLN A 147 23.89 0.55 9.76
N LEU A 148 23.49 -0.43 8.95
CA LEU A 148 23.85 -1.83 9.16
C LEU A 148 25.34 -2.07 8.94
N GLU A 149 25.94 -1.47 7.91
CA GLU A 149 27.39 -1.52 7.66
C GLU A 149 28.15 -0.97 8.87
N LYS A 150 27.77 0.23 9.34
CA LYS A 150 28.35 0.84 10.53
C LYS A 150 28.19 -0.04 11.77
N TYR A 151 27.01 -0.64 11.96
CA TYR A 151 26.77 -1.56 13.06
C TYR A 151 27.69 -2.78 12.99
N ILE A 152 27.90 -3.36 11.80
CA ILE A 152 28.80 -4.51 11.60
C ILE A 152 30.25 -4.14 11.93
N GLU A 153 30.69 -2.93 11.58
CA GLU A 153 32.03 -2.44 11.89
C GLU A 153 32.25 -2.18 13.38
N GLU A 154 31.34 -1.44 14.01
CA GLU A 154 31.47 -1.03 15.42
C GLU A 154 31.12 -2.15 16.41
N ASP A 155 30.14 -3.00 16.06
CA ASP A 155 29.52 -4.03 16.91
C ASP A 155 29.39 -3.58 18.39
N PRO A 156 28.63 -2.49 18.66
CA PRO A 156 28.66 -1.80 19.95
C PRO A 156 28.26 -2.69 21.12
N GLU A 157 27.31 -3.61 20.91
CA GLU A 157 26.84 -4.58 21.90
C GLU A 157 27.66 -5.87 21.93
N ARG A 158 28.67 -5.99 21.05
CA ARG A 158 29.49 -7.19 20.84
C ARG A 158 28.67 -8.44 20.49
N LYS A 159 27.47 -8.26 19.93
CA LYS A 159 26.56 -9.36 19.57
C LYS A 159 27.17 -10.21 18.45
N LEU A 160 27.78 -9.57 17.45
CA LEU A 160 28.35 -10.26 16.30
C LEU A 160 29.68 -10.95 16.65
N ARG A 161 30.55 -10.25 17.39
CA ARG A 161 31.87 -10.74 17.79
C ARG A 161 31.81 -11.85 18.82
N ASN A 162 30.82 -11.85 19.71
CA ASN A 162 30.60 -12.93 20.68
C ASN A 162 29.82 -14.13 20.10
N CYS A 163 29.34 -14.04 18.85
CA CYS A 163 28.65 -15.14 18.19
C CYS A 163 29.62 -15.97 17.33
N TYR A 164 30.20 -17.02 17.93
CA TYR A 164 31.15 -17.92 17.26
C TYR A 164 30.89 -19.39 17.59
N PRO A 165 31.30 -20.35 16.73
CA PRO A 165 31.24 -21.77 17.03
C PRO A 165 32.10 -22.11 18.25
N ARG A 166 31.64 -23.06 19.07
CA ARG A 166 32.38 -23.50 20.27
C ARG A 166 33.82 -23.88 19.91
N LYS A 167 34.79 -23.31 20.63
CA LYS A 167 36.24 -23.46 20.43
C LYS A 167 36.85 -22.70 19.23
N HIS A 168 36.07 -21.98 18.42
CA HIS A 168 36.54 -21.29 17.22
C HIS A 168 36.20 -19.78 17.23
N PRO A 169 36.76 -18.97 18.14
CA PRO A 169 36.42 -17.56 18.29
C PRO A 169 36.76 -16.69 17.06
N ASN A 170 37.71 -17.13 16.23
CA ASN A 170 38.07 -16.47 14.98
C ASN A 170 36.99 -16.59 13.89
N CYS A 171 36.06 -17.54 14.04
CA CYS A 171 34.92 -17.72 13.15
C CYS A 171 33.67 -17.01 13.70
N ASN A 172 33.82 -15.79 14.21
CA ASN A 172 32.69 -15.01 14.71
C ASN A 172 31.89 -14.37 13.56
N CYS A 173 30.63 -14.02 13.85
CA CYS A 173 29.75 -13.46 12.84
C CYS A 173 30.20 -12.09 12.32
N GLN A 174 30.87 -11.27 13.14
CA GLN A 174 31.39 -9.98 12.70
C GLN A 174 32.41 -10.18 11.56
N PHE A 175 33.39 -11.05 11.78
CA PHE A 175 34.42 -11.38 10.80
C PHE A 175 33.83 -11.95 9.51
N LEU A 176 32.90 -12.90 9.62
CA LEU A 176 32.28 -13.50 8.43
C LEU A 176 31.50 -12.46 7.61
N THR A 177 30.72 -11.60 8.26
CA THR A 177 29.93 -10.58 7.56
C THR A 177 30.81 -9.53 6.89
N GLN A 178 31.86 -9.05 7.58
CA GLN A 178 32.82 -8.10 7.00
C GLN A 178 33.45 -8.64 5.72
N ARG A 179 33.89 -9.90 5.73
CA ARG A 179 34.56 -10.52 4.57
C ARG A 179 33.60 -10.82 3.41
N LEU A 180 32.36 -11.21 3.72
CA LEU A 180 31.35 -11.57 2.72
C LEU A 180 30.63 -10.37 2.09
N PHE A 181 30.54 -9.22 2.78
CA PHE A 181 29.72 -8.09 2.33
C PHE A 181 30.41 -6.74 2.31
N LEU A 182 31.37 -6.48 3.22
CA LEU A 182 32.00 -5.16 3.34
C LEU A 182 33.34 -5.05 2.58
N GLN A 183 33.92 -6.18 2.16
CA GLN A 183 35.10 -6.18 1.30
C GLN A 183 34.72 -5.98 -0.16
N ASN A 184 35.56 -5.25 -0.91
CA ASN A 184 35.40 -5.04 -2.34
C ASN A 184 36.67 -5.46 -3.09
N PRO A 185 36.65 -6.59 -3.84
CA PRO A 185 35.53 -7.51 -4.03
C PRO A 185 35.23 -8.35 -2.77
N ALA A 186 33.97 -8.77 -2.63
CA ALA A 186 33.56 -9.66 -1.56
C ALA A 186 34.26 -11.02 -1.67
N ASP A 187 34.76 -11.54 -0.55
CA ASP A 187 35.42 -12.84 -0.53
C ASP A 187 34.43 -13.98 -0.70
N LYS A 188 34.86 -15.06 -1.36
CA LYS A 188 34.07 -16.28 -1.42
C LYS A 188 34.19 -17.00 -0.09
N MET A 189 33.07 -17.59 0.36
CA MET A 189 33.03 -18.43 1.58
C MET A 189 34.14 -19.49 1.60
N ALA A 190 34.49 -20.09 0.46
CA ALA A 190 35.55 -21.09 0.37
C ALA A 190 36.94 -20.54 0.75
N ASP A 191 37.25 -19.30 0.35
CA ASP A 191 38.53 -18.66 0.63
C ASP A 191 38.64 -18.28 2.12
N ILE A 192 37.55 -17.77 2.69
CA ILE A 192 37.44 -17.47 4.13
C ILE A 192 37.64 -18.75 4.95
N ILE A 193 36.99 -19.85 4.58
CA ILE A 193 37.14 -21.14 5.25
C ILE A 193 38.58 -21.63 5.19
N ARG A 194 39.23 -21.50 4.04
CA ARG A 194 40.64 -21.89 3.86
C ARG A 194 41.56 -21.05 4.76
N GLU A 195 41.34 -19.75 4.88
CA GLU A 195 42.08 -18.89 5.79
C GLU A 195 41.86 -19.28 7.27
N LEU A 196 40.61 -19.55 7.66
CA LEU A 196 40.30 -19.98 9.01
C LEU A 196 40.97 -21.31 9.36
N GLN A 197 41.02 -22.25 8.40
CA GLN A 197 41.70 -23.54 8.56
C GLN A 197 43.23 -23.42 8.70
N LEU A 198 43.84 -22.43 8.06
CA LEU A 198 45.27 -22.14 8.25
C LEU A 198 45.57 -21.64 9.68
N LYS A 199 44.65 -20.87 10.27
CA LYS A 199 44.79 -20.35 11.64
C LYS A 199 44.37 -21.36 12.70
N ASP A 200 43.39 -22.20 12.39
CA ASP A 200 42.86 -23.24 13.26
C ASP A 200 42.53 -24.52 12.45
N PRO A 201 43.46 -25.49 12.39
CA PRO A 201 43.31 -26.72 11.63
C PRO A 201 42.10 -27.58 12.02
N ASN A 202 41.49 -27.33 13.18
CA ASN A 202 40.32 -28.08 13.64
C ASN A 202 38.99 -27.54 13.10
N VAL A 203 39.00 -26.37 12.43
CA VAL A 203 37.81 -25.78 11.81
C VAL A 203 37.39 -26.59 10.59
N LYS A 204 36.18 -27.16 10.63
CA LYS A 204 35.60 -27.87 9.50
C LYS A 204 34.76 -26.93 8.63
N ASP A 205 34.80 -27.09 7.31
CA ASP A 205 33.98 -26.32 6.35
C ASP A 205 32.49 -26.35 6.74
N GLN A 206 31.96 -27.53 7.05
CA GLN A 206 30.56 -27.70 7.48
C GLN A 206 30.23 -26.88 8.73
N THR A 207 31.17 -26.72 9.66
CA THR A 207 30.98 -25.92 10.88
C THR A 207 30.80 -24.45 10.53
N VAL A 208 31.65 -23.90 9.65
CA VAL A 208 31.57 -22.49 9.22
C VAL A 208 30.27 -22.23 8.48
N ARG A 209 29.92 -23.07 7.50
CA ARG A 209 28.67 -22.92 6.71
C ARG A 209 27.42 -23.07 7.58
N SER A 210 27.41 -24.03 8.51
CA SER A 210 26.31 -24.21 9.44
C SER A 210 26.15 -23.02 10.37
N HIS A 211 27.26 -22.49 10.91
CA HIS A 211 27.26 -21.30 11.76
C HIS A 211 26.74 -20.07 11.00
N TRP A 212 27.23 -19.85 9.78
CA TRP A 212 26.75 -18.79 8.91
C TRP A 212 25.24 -18.83 8.72
N ASN A 213 24.72 -19.99 8.28
CA ASN A 213 23.31 -20.14 7.95
C ASN A 213 22.37 -20.13 9.16
N LYS A 214 22.79 -20.73 10.29
CA LYS A 214 21.93 -20.93 11.47
C LYS A 214 22.07 -19.84 12.53
N LYS A 215 23.15 -19.06 12.51
CA LYS A 215 23.45 -18.06 13.54
C LYS A 215 23.71 -16.69 12.94
N CYS A 216 24.70 -16.55 12.06
CA CYS A 216 25.09 -15.22 11.59
C CYS A 216 24.01 -14.56 10.71
N LYS A 217 23.46 -15.28 9.72
CA LYS A 217 22.41 -14.73 8.86
C LYS A 217 21.15 -14.33 9.66
N PRO A 218 20.58 -15.17 10.54
CA PRO A 218 19.45 -14.77 11.38
C PRO A 218 19.75 -13.57 12.29
N LEU A 219 20.96 -13.52 12.88
CA LEU A 219 21.36 -12.41 13.76
C LEU A 219 21.47 -11.09 12.98
N LEU A 220 22.00 -11.11 11.76
CA LEU A 220 22.04 -9.93 10.89
C LEU A 220 20.62 -9.48 10.50
N GLN A 221 19.71 -10.41 10.22
CA GLN A 221 18.32 -10.10 9.94
C GLN A 221 17.65 -9.43 11.14
N GLU A 222 17.87 -9.93 12.35
CA GLU A 222 17.36 -9.32 13.58
C GLU A 222 17.90 -7.89 13.77
N ILE A 223 19.21 -7.67 13.55
CA ILE A 223 19.81 -6.34 13.62
C ILE A 223 19.21 -5.42 12.56
N ALA A 224 19.09 -5.87 11.31
CA ALA A 224 18.50 -5.08 10.23
C ALA A 224 17.05 -4.69 10.56
N VAL A 225 16.25 -5.61 11.09
CA VAL A 225 14.86 -5.32 11.52
C VAL A 225 14.83 -4.29 12.65
N ASN A 226 15.73 -4.38 13.63
CA ASN A 226 15.86 -3.39 14.70
C ASN A 226 16.29 -2.01 14.20
N LEU A 227 17.01 -1.95 13.07
CA LEU A 227 17.38 -0.70 12.37
C LEU A 227 16.24 -0.17 11.47
N GLY A 228 15.11 -0.87 11.37
CA GLY A 228 13.93 -0.43 10.62
C GLY A 228 13.71 -1.14 9.29
N TYR A 229 14.47 -2.20 8.97
CA TYR A 229 14.19 -3.03 7.80
C TYR A 229 12.89 -3.83 7.98
N SER A 230 11.93 -3.67 7.08
CA SER A 230 10.74 -4.51 7.01
C SER A 230 10.75 -5.38 5.75
N PRO A 231 10.74 -6.72 5.86
CA PRO A 231 10.68 -7.61 4.71
C PRO A 231 9.31 -7.61 4.00
N GLU A 232 8.29 -6.92 4.53
CA GLU A 232 6.90 -6.94 4.03
C GLU A 232 6.54 -5.84 3.02
N ILE A 233 7.52 -5.10 2.47
CA ILE A 233 7.24 -4.12 1.40
C ILE A 233 7.27 -4.83 0.04
N GLU A 234 6.39 -5.83 -0.14
CA GLU A 234 5.91 -6.30 -1.44
C GLU A 234 4.39 -6.05 -1.46
N LEU A 235 4.00 -4.92 -2.05
CA LEU A 235 2.62 -4.61 -2.47
C LEU A 235 2.68 -4.12 -3.90
#